data_AF-A0A5K7ZYL2-F1
#
_entry.id   AF-A0A5K7ZYL2-F1
#
_cell.length_a   1.000
_cell.length_b   1.000
_cell.length_c   1.000
_cell.angle_alpha   90.00
_cell.angle_beta   90.00
_cell.angle_gamma   90.00
#
_symmetry.space_group_name_H-M   'P 1'
#
loop_
_entity.id
_entity.type
_entity.pdbx_description
1 polymer ?
#
loop_
_entity_poly.entity_id
_entity_poly.type
_entity_poly.pdbx_seq_one_letter_code
_entity_poly.pdbx_strand_id
1 'polypeptide(L)'
;MIFNLEAIPWTELDRLDRLQALVMIPLSPIEAHGPHLPLGTDIIAAADIAAQAAARLNAEDPQRPVVLSPALPLGCAAITADFSGTLSLRGSTLRAVVCDICRAWVGHGFKNLLICNHHLDPVHMKAILSAIRLNECNLFAYAVIDHDIRY
;
A
#
# COMPACT_ATOMS: atom_id res chain seq x y z
N MET A 1 -1.94 12.91 -13.68
CA MET A 1 -1.65 13.90 -12.61
C MET A 1 -1.43 13.16 -11.28
N ILE A 2 -0.50 13.58 -10.42
CA ILE A 2 -0.21 12.92 -9.14
C ILE A 2 -0.65 13.79 -7.97
N PHE A 3 -1.35 13.20 -7.01
CA PHE A 3 -1.90 13.85 -5.82
C PHE A 3 -1.33 13.19 -4.57
N ASN A 4 -0.63 13.94 -3.73
CA ASN A 4 -0.24 13.47 -2.40
C ASN A 4 -1.38 13.74 -1.41
N LEU A 5 -2.00 12.68 -0.90
CA LEU A 5 -3.19 12.79 -0.04
C LEU A 5 -2.94 13.61 1.24
N GLU A 6 -1.73 13.56 1.80
CA GLU A 6 -1.36 14.31 3.02
C GLU A 6 -1.26 15.83 2.78
N ALA A 7 -1.10 16.24 1.52
CA ALA A 7 -0.77 17.61 1.14
C ALA A 7 -1.91 18.35 0.42
N ILE A 8 -3.09 17.73 0.29
CA ILE A 8 -4.23 18.32 -0.42
C ILE A 8 -5.48 18.37 0.48
N PRO A 9 -6.34 19.38 0.33
CA PRO A 9 -7.65 19.35 0.96
C PRO A 9 -8.55 18.32 0.26
N TRP A 10 -9.52 17.78 1.00
CA TRP A 10 -10.47 16.79 0.49
C TRP A 10 -11.22 17.26 -0.78
N THR A 11 -11.40 18.57 -0.95
CA THR A 11 -12.04 19.17 -2.13
C THR A 11 -11.28 18.96 -3.43
N GLU A 12 -9.97 18.69 -3.40
CA GLU A 12 -9.23 18.33 -4.61
C GLU A 12 -9.60 16.91 -5.09
N LEU A 13 -9.88 15.98 -4.18
CA LEU A 13 -10.35 14.63 -4.53
C LEU A 13 -11.75 14.63 -5.13
N ASP A 14 -12.60 15.59 -4.72
CA ASP A 14 -13.95 15.76 -5.26
C ASP A 14 -13.98 16.16 -6.74
N ARG A 15 -12.89 16.74 -7.23
CA ARG A 15 -12.77 17.16 -8.63
C ARG A 15 -12.30 16.03 -9.55
N LEU A 16 -11.87 14.90 -9.00
CA LEU A 16 -11.34 13.78 -9.78
C LEU A 16 -12.48 12.94 -10.37
N ASP A 17 -12.26 12.40 -11.57
CA ASP A 17 -13.00 11.24 -12.02
C ASP A 17 -12.57 10.01 -11.19
N ARG A 18 -13.34 9.72 -10.15
CA ARG A 18 -13.04 8.66 -9.16
C ARG A 18 -13.06 7.25 -9.76
N LEU A 19 -13.71 7.07 -10.91
CA LEU A 19 -13.73 5.77 -11.61
C LEU A 19 -12.44 5.51 -12.38
N GLN A 20 -11.74 6.55 -12.83
CA GLN A 20 -10.46 6.45 -13.55
C GLN A 20 -9.25 6.59 -12.61
N ALA A 21 -9.43 7.34 -11.51
CA ALA A 21 -8.37 7.56 -10.53
C ALA A 21 -7.84 6.23 -9.96
N LEU A 22 -6.52 6.15 -9.81
CA LEU A 22 -5.82 5.05 -9.15
C LEU A 22 -5.29 5.52 -7.80
N VAL A 23 -5.70 4.87 -6.72
CA VAL A 23 -5.15 5.12 -5.38
C VAL A 23 -4.05 4.10 -5.11
N MET A 24 -2.84 4.55 -4.83
CA MET A 24 -1.72 3.71 -4.43
C MET A 24 -1.51 3.82 -2.92
N ILE A 25 -1.47 2.69 -2.24
CA ILE A 25 -1.48 2.56 -0.77
C ILE A 25 -0.23 1.80 -0.35
N PRO A 26 0.86 2.48 0.06
CA PRO A 26 2.02 1.82 0.61
C PRO A 26 1.68 1.17 1.96
N LEU A 27 1.92 -0.13 2.09
CA LEU A 27 1.60 -0.93 3.28
C LEU A 27 2.67 -2.01 3.47
N SER A 28 3.42 -1.91 4.56
CA SER A 28 4.45 -2.87 4.97
C SER A 28 4.76 -2.67 6.46
N PRO A 29 5.26 -3.70 7.17
CA PRO A 29 5.57 -3.58 8.60
C PRO A 29 6.80 -2.72 8.89
N ILE A 30 7.00 -2.47 10.18
CA ILE A 30 8.29 -2.11 10.77
C ILE A 30 8.90 -3.40 11.33
N GLU A 31 10.06 -3.80 10.84
CA GLU A 31 10.70 -5.06 11.26
C GLU A 31 12.23 -5.05 11.18
N ALA A 32 12.86 -5.98 11.87
CA ALA A 32 14.30 -6.15 11.84
C ALA A 32 14.83 -6.69 10.50
N HIS A 33 15.79 -5.98 9.92
CA HIS A 33 16.51 -6.35 8.69
C HIS A 33 18.02 -6.57 8.95
N GLY A 34 18.32 -7.25 10.06
CA GLY A 34 19.69 -7.39 10.57
C GLY A 34 20.27 -6.08 11.14
N PRO A 35 21.56 -6.05 11.51
CA PRO A 35 22.16 -4.93 12.25
C PRO A 35 22.50 -3.70 11.38
N HIS A 36 22.31 -3.78 10.07
CA HIS A 36 22.83 -2.80 9.10
C HIS A 36 21.72 -2.01 8.39
N LEU A 37 20.50 -2.56 8.30
CA LEU A 37 19.37 -1.89 7.67
C LEU A 37 18.41 -1.30 8.72
N PRO A 38 17.72 -0.19 8.41
CA PRO A 38 16.70 0.38 9.27
C PRO A 38 15.50 -0.56 9.48
N LEU A 39 14.79 -0.38 10.60
CA LEU A 39 13.54 -1.11 10.87
C LEU A 39 12.42 -0.80 9.85
N GLY A 40 12.51 0.36 9.19
CA GLY A 40 11.53 0.82 8.21
C GLY A 40 11.83 0.43 6.76
N THR A 41 12.78 -0.48 6.51
CA THR A 41 13.23 -0.84 5.16
C THR A 41 12.04 -1.12 4.23
N ASP A 42 11.11 -1.98 4.66
CA ASP A 42 9.99 -2.39 3.81
C ASP A 42 9.03 -1.23 3.51
N ILE A 43 8.66 -0.42 4.51
CA ILE A 43 7.71 0.69 4.30
C ILE A 43 8.33 1.83 3.49
N ILE A 44 9.63 2.08 3.65
CA ILE A 44 10.38 3.05 2.84
C ILE A 44 10.39 2.59 1.38
N ALA A 45 10.73 1.31 1.13
CA ALA A 45 10.74 0.74 -0.21
C ALA A 45 9.33 0.73 -0.83
N ALA A 46 8.30 0.34 -0.08
CA ALA A 46 6.92 0.33 -0.56
C ALA A 46 6.43 1.73 -0.97
N ALA A 47 6.79 2.77 -0.21
CA ALA A 47 6.46 4.15 -0.53
C ALA A 47 7.21 4.65 -1.78
N ASP A 48 8.50 4.31 -1.91
CA ASP A 48 9.31 4.68 -3.07
C ASP A 48 8.82 3.99 -4.35
N ILE A 49 8.51 2.69 -4.28
CA ILE A 49 7.89 1.93 -5.38
C ILE A 49 6.59 2.60 -5.83
N ALA A 50 5.73 3.02 -4.90
CA ALA A 50 4.49 3.72 -5.23
C ALA A 50 4.75 5.05 -5.94
N ALA A 51 5.69 5.86 -5.43
CA ALA A 51 6.05 7.14 -6.03
C ALA A 51 6.63 6.98 -7.43
N GLN A 52 7.55 6.02 -7.63
CA GLN A 52 8.14 5.72 -8.93
C GLN A 52 7.09 5.19 -9.93
N ALA A 53 6.21 4.27 -9.49
CA ALA A 53 5.13 3.75 -10.33
C ALA A 53 4.15 4.86 -10.73
N ALA A 54 3.80 5.75 -9.81
CA ALA A 54 2.96 6.92 -10.09
C ALA A 54 3.62 7.86 -11.12
N ALA A 55 4.92 8.13 -10.98
CA ALA A 55 5.67 8.96 -11.92
C ALA A 55 5.70 8.35 -13.34
N ARG A 56 5.96 7.04 -13.46
CA ARG A 56 5.95 6.31 -14.73
C ARG A 56 4.56 6.32 -15.37
N LEU A 57 3.52 5.99 -14.61
CA LEU A 57 2.14 6.00 -15.09
C LEU A 57 1.71 7.40 -15.54
N ASN A 58 2.08 8.44 -14.80
CA ASN A 58 1.78 9.82 -15.17
C ASN A 58 2.52 10.27 -16.44
N ALA A 59 3.69 9.72 -16.73
CA ALA A 59 4.42 10.01 -17.97
C ALA A 59 3.76 9.32 -19.19
N GLU A 60 3.21 8.12 -19.00
CA GLU A 60 2.53 7.34 -20.05
C GLU A 60 1.07 7.78 -20.28
N ASP A 61 0.34 8.08 -19.21
CA ASP A 61 -1.05 8.55 -19.22
C ASP A 61 -1.22 9.75 -18.25
N PRO A 62 -0.89 10.98 -18.71
CA PRO A 62 -0.95 12.17 -17.87
C PRO A 62 -2.37 12.53 -17.41
N GLN A 63 -3.40 12.04 -18.12
CA GLN A 63 -4.80 12.37 -17.84
C GLN A 63 -5.37 11.51 -16.72
N ARG A 64 -4.81 10.32 -16.48
CA ARG A 64 -5.22 9.49 -15.36
C ARG A 64 -4.77 10.11 -14.02
N PRO A 65 -5.70 10.36 -13.07
CA PRO A 65 -5.33 10.78 -11.73
C PRO A 65 -4.70 9.62 -10.95
N VAL A 66 -3.60 9.89 -10.26
CA VAL A 66 -2.98 8.97 -9.31
C VAL A 66 -2.96 9.64 -7.95
N VAL A 67 -3.53 8.99 -6.94
CA VAL A 67 -3.50 9.43 -5.55
C VAL A 67 -2.50 8.58 -4.79
N LEU A 68 -1.47 9.21 -4.22
CA LEU A 68 -0.56 8.58 -3.28
C LEU A 68 -1.13 8.74 -1.87
N SER A 69 -1.55 7.62 -1.27
CA SER A 69 -1.94 7.55 0.14
C SER A 69 -0.72 7.67 1.06
N PRO A 70 -0.87 8.13 2.32
CA PRO A 70 0.18 8.02 3.32
C PRO A 70 0.69 6.59 3.40
N ALA A 71 1.99 6.44 3.67
CA ALA A 71 2.57 5.15 3.97
C ALA A 71 2.02 4.60 5.29
N LEU A 72 1.59 3.34 5.28
CA LEU A 72 1.02 2.66 6.43
C LEU A 72 2.04 1.66 6.99
N PRO A 73 2.80 2.00 8.04
CA PRO A 73 3.80 1.13 8.65
C PRO A 73 3.15 0.02 9.51
N LEU A 74 2.24 -0.74 8.91
CA LEU A 74 1.43 -1.78 9.53
C LEU A 74 1.61 -3.07 8.75
N GLY A 75 1.89 -4.17 9.44
CA GLY A 75 2.05 -5.47 8.79
C GLY A 75 2.12 -6.63 9.76
N CYS A 76 2.39 -7.82 9.24
CA CYS A 76 2.63 -9.02 10.03
C CYS A 76 4.10 -9.36 9.87
N ALA A 77 4.84 -9.34 10.97
CA ALA A 77 6.27 -9.55 11.02
C ALA A 77 6.60 -10.48 12.20
N ALA A 78 5.86 -11.60 12.31
CA ALA A 78 5.96 -12.48 13.46
C ALA A 78 7.32 -13.20 13.53
N ILE A 79 7.94 -13.43 12.38
CA ILE A 79 9.25 -14.08 12.25
C ILE A 79 10.36 -13.26 12.92
N THR A 80 10.24 -11.93 12.89
CA THR A 80 11.22 -10.97 13.40
C THR A 80 10.78 -10.34 14.73
N ALA A 81 9.73 -10.87 15.37
CA ALA A 81 9.10 -10.27 16.57
C ALA A 81 10.00 -10.25 17.81
N ASP A 82 10.98 -11.15 17.90
CA ASP A 82 11.94 -11.21 19.02
C ASP A 82 13.02 -10.11 18.94
N PHE A 83 13.10 -9.37 17.83
CA PHE A 83 14.03 -8.25 17.67
C PHE A 83 13.37 -6.93 18.10
N SER A 84 14.11 -6.17 18.91
CA SER A 84 13.65 -4.87 19.41
C SER A 84 13.23 -3.92 18.29
N GLY A 85 12.00 -3.42 18.39
CA GLY A 85 11.44 -2.44 17.45
C GLY A 85 10.60 -3.03 16.32
N THR A 86 10.56 -4.36 16.15
CA THR A 86 9.59 -5.01 15.25
C THR A 86 8.17 -4.78 15.76
N LEU A 87 7.28 -4.30 14.87
CA LEU A 87 5.87 -4.06 15.15
C LEU A 87 5.02 -5.01 14.30
N SER A 88 4.52 -6.08 14.92
CA SER A 88 3.78 -7.13 14.23
C SER A 88 2.31 -7.18 14.65
N LEU A 89 1.42 -7.03 13.66
CA LEU A 89 -0.01 -7.29 13.82
C LEU A 89 -0.31 -8.78 13.59
N ARG A 90 -1.39 -9.26 14.21
CA ARG A 90 -2.01 -10.53 13.81
C ARG A 90 -2.55 -10.41 12.39
N GLY A 91 -2.45 -11.47 11.59
CA GLY A 91 -3.01 -11.50 10.23
C GLY A 91 -4.50 -11.15 10.15
N SER A 92 -5.29 -11.55 11.15
CA SER A 92 -6.71 -11.18 11.22
C SER A 92 -6.93 -9.68 11.43
N THR A 93 -6.07 -9.03 12.22
CA THR A 93 -6.11 -7.58 12.46
C THR A 93 -5.68 -6.82 11.22
N LEU A 94 -4.58 -7.23 10.58
CA LEU A 94 -4.14 -6.60 9.32
C LEU A 94 -5.22 -6.71 8.24
N ARG A 95 -5.84 -7.90 8.09
CA ARG A 95 -6.95 -8.09 7.15
C ARG A 95 -8.10 -7.11 7.42
N ALA A 96 -8.51 -6.96 8.67
CA ALA A 96 -9.60 -6.04 9.05
C ALA A 96 -9.25 -4.59 8.70
N VAL A 97 -8.04 -4.14 9.04
CA VAL A 97 -7.56 -2.80 8.70
C VAL A 97 -7.58 -2.56 7.19
N VAL A 98 -7.06 -3.50 6.39
CA VAL A 98 -7.05 -3.37 4.92
C VAL A 98 -8.48 -3.32 4.38
N CYS A 99 -9.39 -4.17 4.87
CA CYS A 99 -10.80 -4.12 4.49
C CYS A 99 -11.42 -2.75 4.76
N ASP A 100 -11.22 -2.18 5.95
CA ASP A 100 -11.82 -0.90 6.32
C ASP A 100 -11.25 0.27 5.49
N ILE A 101 -9.95 0.25 5.19
CA ILE A 101 -9.32 1.23 4.29
C ILE A 101 -9.90 1.12 2.87
N CYS A 102 -9.98 -0.08 2.32
CA CYS A 102 -10.56 -0.29 0.99
C CYS A 102 -12.04 0.13 0.94
N ARG A 103 -12.83 -0.22 1.96
CA ARG A 103 -14.24 0.19 2.08
C ARG A 103 -14.40 1.69 2.16
N ALA A 104 -13.51 2.40 2.87
CA ALA A 104 -13.55 3.86 2.92
C ALA A 104 -13.37 4.49 1.53
N TRP A 105 -12.34 4.07 0.78
CA TRP A 105 -12.12 4.54 -0.58
C TRP A 105 -13.28 4.22 -1.53
N VAL A 106 -13.80 2.99 -1.44
CA VAL A 106 -14.95 2.55 -2.25
C VAL A 106 -16.22 3.30 -1.89
N GLY A 107 -16.43 3.62 -0.61
CA GLY A 107 -17.53 4.45 -0.13
C GLY A 107 -17.47 5.89 -0.67
N HIS A 108 -16.26 6.40 -0.91
CA HIS A 108 -16.05 7.67 -1.61
C HIS A 108 -16.11 7.55 -3.14
N GLY A 109 -16.34 6.36 -3.71
CA GLY A 109 -16.54 6.15 -5.14
C GLY A 109 -15.28 5.78 -5.93
N PHE A 110 -14.12 5.63 -5.28
CA PHE A 110 -12.89 5.15 -5.92
C PHE A 110 -12.97 3.63 -6.14
N LYS A 111 -12.55 3.17 -7.32
CA LYS A 111 -12.65 1.74 -7.71
C LYS A 111 -11.30 1.08 -7.99
N ASN A 112 -10.28 1.85 -8.33
CA ASN A 112 -8.95 1.31 -8.60
C ASN A 112 -8.04 1.59 -7.40
N LEU A 113 -7.79 0.57 -6.58
CA LEU A 113 -6.89 0.66 -5.44
C LEU A 113 -5.73 -0.33 -5.63
N LEU A 114 -4.51 0.15 -5.43
CA LEU A 114 -3.28 -0.62 -5.52
C LEU A 114 -2.60 -0.63 -4.16
N ILE A 115 -2.35 -1.81 -3.58
CA ILE A 115 -1.57 -1.93 -2.35
C ILE A 115 -0.10 -2.17 -2.73
N CYS A 116 0.75 -1.21 -2.41
CA CYS A 116 2.19 -1.29 -2.67
C CYS A 116 2.87 -1.90 -1.43
N ASN A 117 3.53 -3.03 -1.59
CA ASN A 117 4.11 -3.80 -0.48
C ASN A 117 5.51 -4.28 -0.83
N HIS A 118 6.45 -4.21 0.11
CA HIS A 118 7.82 -4.72 -0.04
C HIS A 118 8.13 -5.87 0.95
N HIS A 119 7.13 -6.41 1.64
CA HIS A 119 7.32 -7.42 2.68
C HIS A 119 6.73 -8.78 2.30
N LEU A 120 7.46 -9.87 2.54
CA LEU A 120 7.13 -11.20 1.97
C LEU A 120 6.64 -12.24 2.98
N ASP A 121 6.36 -11.87 4.24
CA ASP A 121 5.78 -12.81 5.20
C ASP A 121 4.46 -13.40 4.65
N PRO A 122 4.31 -14.75 4.62
CA PRO A 122 3.12 -15.40 4.06
C PRO A 122 1.81 -15.01 4.76
N VAL A 123 1.84 -14.75 6.07
CA VAL A 123 0.67 -14.28 6.84
C VAL A 123 0.30 -12.87 6.42
N HIS A 124 1.30 -11.99 6.23
CA HIS A 124 1.10 -10.63 5.73
C HIS A 124 0.44 -10.64 4.35
N MET A 125 1.03 -11.36 3.40
CA MET A 125 0.52 -11.47 2.03
C MET A 125 -0.88 -12.10 1.99
N LYS A 126 -1.12 -13.17 2.77
CA LYS A 126 -2.44 -13.79 2.85
C LYS A 126 -3.49 -12.84 3.42
N ALA A 127 -3.14 -12.06 4.44
CA ALA A 127 -4.06 -11.07 5.01
C ALA A 127 -4.47 -10.02 3.97
N ILE A 128 -3.51 -9.42 3.25
CA ILE A 128 -3.76 -8.46 2.17
C ILE A 128 -4.61 -9.08 1.06
N LEU A 129 -4.19 -10.22 0.52
CA LEU A 129 -4.89 -10.87 -0.58
C LEU A 129 -6.31 -11.30 -0.19
N SER A 130 -6.50 -11.75 1.05
CA SER A 130 -7.84 -12.12 1.54
C SER A 130 -8.76 -10.92 1.74
N ALA A 131 -8.21 -9.76 2.08
CA ALA A 131 -8.96 -8.50 2.16
C ALA A 131 -9.41 -8.02 0.77
N ILE A 132 -8.56 -8.21 -0.25
CA ILE A 132 -8.84 -7.84 -1.65
C ILE A 132 -9.81 -8.82 -2.33
N ARG A 133 -9.64 -10.14 -2.14
CA ARG A 133 -10.37 -11.19 -2.89
C ARG A 133 -11.81 -11.40 -2.47
N LEU A 134 -12.17 -11.08 -1.23
CA LEU A 134 -13.57 -11.10 -0.83
C LEU A 134 -14.24 -9.91 -1.52
N ASN A 135 -15.01 -10.22 -2.57
CA ASN A 135 -15.70 -9.39 -3.57
C ASN A 135 -16.54 -8.17 -3.09
N GLU A 136 -16.20 -7.53 -1.98
CA GLU A 136 -16.92 -6.36 -1.49
C GLU A 136 -16.53 -5.06 -2.22
N CYS A 137 -15.54 -5.06 -3.11
CA CYS A 137 -14.96 -3.80 -3.61
C CYS A 137 -14.66 -3.69 -5.12
N ASN A 138 -14.85 -4.72 -5.97
CA ASN A 138 -14.40 -4.70 -7.38
C ASN A 138 -12.95 -4.18 -7.52
N LEU A 139 -12.06 -4.66 -6.65
CA LEU A 139 -10.70 -4.13 -6.52
C LEU A 139 -9.76 -4.79 -7.53
N PHE A 140 -9.13 -3.99 -8.38
CA PHE A 140 -7.90 -4.39 -9.09
C PHE A 140 -6.68 -4.02 -8.24
N ALA A 141 -6.28 -4.90 -7.32
CA ALA A 141 -5.06 -4.70 -6.55
C ALA A 141 -3.94 -5.63 -7.05
N TYR A 142 -2.80 -5.02 -7.39
CA TYR A 142 -1.55 -5.69 -7.71
C TYR A 142 -0.58 -5.52 -6.54
N ALA A 143 0.19 -6.55 -6.20
CA ALA A 143 1.37 -6.38 -5.34
C ALA A 143 2.59 -6.32 -6.27
N VAL A 144 3.32 -5.21 -6.24
CA VAL A 144 4.63 -5.13 -6.90
C VAL A 144 5.65 -5.65 -5.91
N ILE A 145 6.10 -6.88 -6.12
CA ILE A 145 7.25 -7.45 -5.43
C ILE A 145 8.46 -7.05 -6.28
N ASP A 146 9.31 -6.18 -5.75
CA ASP A 146 10.57 -5.90 -6.41
C ASP A 146 11.47 -7.14 -6.33
N HIS A 147 11.73 -7.74 -7.49
CA HIS A 147 12.65 -8.87 -7.66
C HIS A 147 14.00 -8.43 -8.25
N ASP A 148 14.24 -7.13 -8.44
CA ASP A 148 15.47 -6.62 -9.09
C ASP A 148 16.66 -6.45 -8.12
N ILE A 149 16.61 -7.04 -6.91
CA ILE A 149 17.84 -7.34 -6.16
C ILE A 149 18.50 -8.56 -6.83
N ARG A 150 19.21 -8.30 -7.94
CA ARG A 150 20.16 -9.25 -8.50
C ARG A 150 21.32 -9.39 -7.51
N TYR A 151 21.41 -10.55 -6.86
CA TYR A 151 22.63 -10.98 -6.16
C TYR A 151 23.79 -11.12 -7.15
#